data_AF-N9WGS8-F1
#
_entry.id   AF-N9WGS8-F1
#
_cell.length_a   1.000
_cell.length_b   1.000
_cell.length_c   1.000
_cell.angle_alpha   90.00
_cell.angle_beta   90.00
_cell.angle_gamma   90.00
#
_symmetry.space_group_name_H-M   'P 1'
#
loop_
_entity.id
_entity.type
_entity.pdbx_description
1 polymer ?
#
loop_
_entity_poly.entity_id
_entity_poly.type
_entity_poly.pdbx_seq_one_letter_code
_entity_poly.pdbx_strand_id
1 'polypeptide(L)' 'MEIKIALKGVREHRIIKGDRIDVLDFEMDNIKYKQIRVFNKGFSKSEYIKNDLIQFIKELK' A
#
# COMPACT_ATOMS: atom_id res chain seq x y z
N MET A 1 5.45 10.46 -6.57
CA MET A 1 5.21 9.02 -6.81
C MET A 1 3.73 8.72 -6.59
N GLU A 2 3.16 7.83 -7.41
CA GLU A 2 1.76 7.40 -7.29
C GLU A 2 1.68 5.88 -7.43
N ILE A 3 0.91 5.22 -6.55
CA ILE A 3 0.63 3.79 -6.67
C ILE A 3 -0.88 3.53 -6.71
N LYS A 4 -1.24 2.49 -7.43
CA LYS A 4 -2.58 1.95 -7.55
C LYS A 4 -2.63 0.58 -6.90
N ILE A 5 -3.59 0.39 -6.00
CA ILE A 5 -3.80 -0.85 -5.26
C ILE A 5 -5.19 -1.40 -5.60
N ALA A 6 -5.23 -2.61 -6.11
CA ALA A 6 -6.47 -3.36 -6.29
C ALA A 6 -6.70 -4.28 -5.09
N LEU A 7 -7.90 -4.23 -4.52
CA LEU A 7 -8.31 -5.09 -3.41
C LEU A 7 -9.41 -6.04 -3.87
N LYS A 8 -9.38 -7.28 -3.37
CA LYS A 8 -10.40 -8.29 -3.66
C LYS A 8 -11.76 -7.79 -3.17
N GLY A 9 -12.78 -7.91 -4.03
CA GLY A 9 -14.14 -7.52 -3.71
C GLY A 9 -14.40 -6.00 -3.71
N VAL A 10 -13.38 -5.17 -3.95
CA VAL A 10 -13.53 -3.72 -4.08
C VAL A 10 -13.43 -3.34 -5.54
N ARG A 11 -14.50 -2.77 -6.10
CA ARG A 11 -14.55 -2.37 -7.52
C ARG A 11 -13.59 -1.21 -7.82
N GLU A 12 -13.44 -0.30 -6.87
CA GLU A 12 -12.58 0.86 -7.01
C GLU A 12 -11.16 0.57 -6.56
N HIS A 13 -10.20 1.12 -7.30
CA HIS A 13 -8.80 0.99 -6.95
C HIS A 13 -8.42 2.10 -6.00
N ARG A 14 -7.64 1.76 -4.98
CA ARG A 14 -7.09 2.75 -4.08
C ARG A 14 -5.86 3.39 -4.70
N ILE A 15 -5.89 4.71 -4.85
CA ILE A 15 -4.77 5.51 -5.34
C ILE A 15 -4.08 6.18 -4.15
N ILE A 16 -2.76 6.04 -4.07
CA ILE A 16 -1.94 6.65 -3.03
C ILE A 16 -0.88 7.52 -3.70
N LYS A 17 -0.76 8.77 -3.25
CA LYS A 17 0.20 9.75 -3.75
C LYS A 17 1.10 10.24 -2.64
N GLY A 18 2.39 10.42 -2.95
CA GLY A 18 3.37 10.98 -2.03
C GLY A 18 4.68 11.30 -2.74
N ASP A 19 5.58 11.99 -2.05
CA ASP A 19 6.92 12.29 -2.55
C ASP A 19 7.72 10.98 -2.69
N ARG A 20 7.62 10.11 -1.69
CA ARG A 20 8.15 8.73 -1.70
C ARG A 20 7.10 7.77 -1.18
N ILE A 21 6.99 6.60 -1.79
CA ILE A 21 6.13 5.52 -1.31
C ILE A 21 6.97 4.24 -1.22
N ASP A 22 7.02 3.65 -0.04
CA ASP A 22 7.65 2.35 0.17
C ASP A 22 6.57 1.29 0.40
N VAL A 23 6.71 0.13 -0.25
CA VAL A 23 5.84 -1.03 -0.06
C VAL A 23 6.70 -2.18 0.46
N LEU A 24 6.46 -2.59 1.70
CA LEU A 24 7.24 -3.61 2.39
C LEU A 24 6.38 -4.83 2.73
N ASP A 25 6.99 -6.00 2.71
CA ASP A 25 6.42 -7.19 3.33
C ASP A 25 6.54 -7.11 4.85
N PHE A 26 5.45 -7.41 5.54
CA PHE A 26 5.39 -7.37 7.00
C PHE A 26 4.59 -8.56 7.52
N GLU A 27 5.01 -9.11 8.66
CA GLU A 27 4.32 -10.22 9.31
C GLU A 27 4.13 -9.89 10.79
N MET A 28 2.90 -10.08 11.28
CA MET A 28 2.54 -9.87 12.68
C MET A 28 1.52 -10.92 13.08
N ASP A 29 1.79 -11.61 14.18
CA ASP A 29 0.97 -12.72 14.69
C ASP A 29 0.67 -13.80 13.63
N ASN A 30 1.69 -14.17 12.84
CA ASN A 30 1.60 -15.09 11.68
C ASN A 30 0.65 -14.63 10.56
N ILE A 31 0.20 -13.38 10.57
CA ILE A 31 -0.60 -12.80 9.49
C ILE A 31 0.31 -11.93 8.61
N LYS A 32 0.29 -12.18 7.30
CA LYS A 32 1.07 -11.43 6.31
C LYS A 32 0.34 -10.19 5.85
N TYR A 33 1.05 -9.08 5.85
CA TYR A 33 0.59 -7.77 5.41
C TYR A 33 1.57 -7.18 4.39
N LYS A 34 1.07 -6.25 3.58
CA LYS A 34 1.89 -5.21 2.96
C LYS A 34 1.80 -3.96 3.82
N GLN A 35 2.95 -3.46 4.28
CA GLN A 35 3.05 -2.15 4.89
C GLN A 35 3.32 -1.11 3.79
N ILE A 36 2.45 -0.11 3.68
CA ILE A 36 2.59 0.99 2.73
C ILE A 36 2.94 2.24 3.51
N ARG A 37 4.16 2.75 3.28
CA ARG A 37 4.65 3.98 3.90
C ARG A 37 4.63 5.10 2.88
N VAL A 38 3.94 6.19 3.21
CA VAL A 38 3.80 7.36 2.36
C VAL A 38 4.52 8.51 3.03
N PHE A 39 5.52 9.06 2.36
CA PHE A 39 6.25 10.24 2.79
C PHE A 39 5.78 11.43 1.97
N ASN A 40 5.36 12.51 2.64
CA ASN A 40 4.89 13.72 2.00
C ASN A 40 5.27 14.94 2.85
N LYS A 41 6.07 15.85 2.30
CA LYS A 41 6.45 17.14 2.93
C LYS A 41 6.94 17.01 4.39
N GLY A 42 7.78 16.01 4.67
CA GLY A 42 8.36 15.79 6.01
C GLY A 42 7.48 14.99 6.98
N PHE A 43 6.27 14.62 6.59
CA PHE A 43 5.42 13.70 7.35
C PHE A 43 5.45 12.31 6.72
N SER A 44 5.33 11.28 7.56
CA SER A 44 5.16 9.90 7.12
C SER A 44 3.90 9.30 7.70
N LYS A 45 3.12 8.61 6.87
CA LYS A 45 1.98 7.78 7.28
C LYS A 45 2.24 6.35 6.86
N SER A 46 1.94 5.39 7.73
CA SER A 46 2.00 3.97 7.42
C SER A 46 0.62 3.34 7.51
N GLU A 47 0.32 2.44 6.59
CA GLU A 47 -0.89 1.62 6.61
C GLU A 47 -0.55 0.17 6.33
N TYR A 48 -1.32 -0.74 6.92
CA TYR A 48 -1.15 -2.18 6.75
C TYR A 48 -2.37 -2.75 6.06
N ILE A 49 -2.14 -3.51 5.00
CA ILE A 49 -3.19 -4.21 4.26
C ILE A 49 -2.83 -5.68 4.26
N LYS A 50 -3.77 -6.56 4.67
CA LYS A 50 -3.53 -8.01 4.64
C LYS A 50 -3.21 -8.44 3.21
N ASN A 51 -2.20 -9.29 3.07
CA ASN A 51 -1.67 -9.64 1.76
C ASN A 51 -2.68 -10.45 0.92
N ASP A 52 -3.55 -11.23 1.60
CA ASP A 52 -4.62 -12.00 0.96
C ASP A 52 -5.71 -11.13 0.32
N LEU A 53 -5.90 -9.89 0.79
CA LEU A 53 -6.85 -8.93 0.24
C LEU A 53 -6.32 -8.20 -1.00
N ILE A 54 -5.01 -8.18 -1.22
CA ILE A 54 -4.39 -7.45 -2.32
C ILE A 54 -4.42 -8.31 -3.59
N GLN A 55 -4.94 -7.77 -4.68
CA GLN A 55 -4.86 -8.40 -6.00
C GLN A 55 -3.56 -7.99 -6.71
N PHE A 56 -3.26 -6.69 -6.73
CA PHE A 56 -1.99 -6.17 -7.23
C PHE A 56 -1.71 -4.78 -6.67
N ILE A 57 -0.43 -4.41 -6.70
CA ILE A 57 0.06 -3.04 -6.49
C ILE A 57 0.84 -2.65 -7.74
N LYS A 58 0.55 -1.50 -8.31
CA LYS A 58 1.21 -0.99 -9.51
C LYS A 58 1.59 0.46 -9.32
N GLU A 59 2.83 0.79 -9.63
CA GLU A 59 3.27 2.19 -9.74
C GLU A 59 2.67 2.82 -11.00
N LEU A 60 2.11 4.02 -10.86
CA LEU A 60 1.63 4.84 -11.96
C LEU A 60 2.70 5.87 -12.29
N LYS A 61 3.11 5.91 -13.57
CA LYS A 61 4.04 6.91 -14.11
C LYS A 61 3.36 8.25 -14.31
#